data_AF-A0A9E2Q1N3-F1
#
_entry.id   AF-A0A9E2Q1N3-F1
#
_cell.length_a   1.000
_cell.length_b   1.000
_cell.length_c   1.000
_cell.angle_alpha   90.00
_cell.angle_beta   90.00
_cell.angle_gamma   90.00
#
_symmetry.space_group_name_H-M   'P 1'
#
loop_
_entity.id
_entity.type
_entity.pdbx_description
1 polymer ?
#
loop_
_entity_poly.entity_id
_entity_poly.type
_entity_poly.pdbx_seq_one_letter_code
_entity_poly.pdbx_strand_id
1 'polypeptide(L)'
;MNISFILLTWDSENYINKCLASIFTDLPNSNYTYEIFLIDNGSKDNTVPIIKSFKNKYPDHIIPIYLEKNYGTTYSRNLALKKQKAEKPQKRFIHDFRFQ
;
A
#
# COMPACT_ATOMS: atom_id res chain seq x y z
N MET A 1 -18.80 -2.23 4.19
CA MET A 1 -18.28 -1.75 2.89
C MET A 1 -16.80 -2.12 2.80
N ASN A 2 -16.31 -2.48 1.61
CA ASN A 2 -14.94 -3.00 1.43
C ASN A 2 -14.10 -1.97 0.68
N ILE A 3 -12.96 -1.58 1.25
CA ILE A 3 -12.07 -0.54 0.71
C ILE A 3 -10.72 -1.19 0.35
N SER A 4 -10.22 -0.93 -0.86
CA SER A 4 -8.87 -1.31 -1.26
C SER A 4 -8.03 -0.05 -1.41
N PHE A 5 -7.02 0.10 -0.57
CA PHE A 5 -6.06 1.20 -0.67
C PHE A 5 -4.95 0.80 -1.64
N ILE A 6 -4.59 1.73 -2.54
CA ILE A 6 -3.38 1.63 -3.35
C ILE A 6 -2.43 2.70 -2.85
N LEU A 7 -1.32 2.27 -2.26
CA LEU A 7 -0.33 3.16 -1.68
C LEU A 7 0.98 3.00 -2.44
N LEU A 8 1.42 4.08 -3.08
CA LEU A 8 2.69 4.11 -3.78
C LEU A 8 3.73 4.81 -2.93
N THR A 9 4.94 4.27 -2.90
CA THR A 9 6.06 4.86 -2.16
C THR A 9 7.37 4.68 -2.90
N TRP A 10 8.29 5.61 -2.66
CA TRP A 10 9.65 5.62 -3.17
C TRP A 10 10.48 6.52 -2.26
N ASP A 11 11.56 6.00 -1.68
CA ASP A 11 12.46 6.74 -0.79
C ASP A 11 11.72 7.64 0.23
N SER A 12 10.70 7.04 0.87
CA SER A 12 9.75 7.75 1.73
C SER A 12 9.87 7.38 3.22
N GLU A 13 11.06 7.01 3.72
CA GLU A 13 11.24 6.52 5.10
C GLU A 13 10.67 7.47 6.16
N ASN A 14 10.74 8.77 5.90
CA ASN A 14 10.25 9.83 6.79
C ASN A 14 8.71 9.95 6.85
N TYR A 15 8.00 9.37 5.89
CA TYR A 15 6.55 9.52 5.73
C TYR A 15 5.80 8.20 5.87
N ILE A 16 6.36 7.11 5.32
CA ILE A 16 5.66 5.83 5.21
C ILE A 16 5.28 5.26 6.58
N ASN A 17 6.13 5.43 7.60
CA ASN A 17 5.86 4.99 8.96
C ASN A 17 4.62 5.71 9.55
N LYS A 18 4.55 7.04 9.41
CA LYS A 18 3.43 7.85 9.92
C LYS A 18 2.13 7.54 9.17
N CYS A 19 2.22 7.38 7.85
CA CYS A 19 1.05 7.05 7.03
C CYS A 19 0.45 5.71 7.43
N LEU A 20 1.26 4.65 7.48
CA LEU A 20 0.79 3.32 7.88
C LEU A 20 0.28 3.32 9.32
N ALA A 21 0.97 4.02 10.23
CA ALA A 21 0.51 4.15 11.61
C ALA A 21 -0.89 4.79 11.71
N SER A 22 -1.17 5.86 10.95
CA SER A 22 -2.51 6.47 10.93
C SER A 22 -3.55 5.50 10.38
N ILE A 23 -3.28 4.85 9.26
CA ILE A 23 -4.21 3.87 8.66
C ILE A 23 -4.58 2.77 9.66
N PHE A 24 -3.58 2.21 10.36
CA PHE A 24 -3.79 1.15 11.36
C PHE A 24 -4.25 1.66 12.73
N THR A 25 -4.32 2.97 12.94
CA THR A 25 -4.95 3.57 14.14
C THR A 25 -6.42 3.87 13.88
N ASP A 26 -6.75 4.39 12.69
CA ASP A 26 -8.07 4.94 12.39
C ASP A 26 -9.03 3.88 11.81
N LEU A 27 -8.58 3.07 10.85
CA LEU A 27 -9.47 2.11 10.17
C LEU A 27 -10.02 0.98 11.03
N PRO A 28 -9.32 0.43 12.04
CA PRO A 28 -9.89 -0.60 12.92
C PRO A 28 -11.14 -0.13 13.68
N ASN A 29 -11.28 1.16 13.92
CA ASN A 29 -12.44 1.75 14.60
C ASN A 29 -13.64 2.01 13.64
N SER A 30 -13.50 1.64 12.37
CA SER A 30 -14.54 1.82 11.35
C SER A 30 -15.28 0.49 11.06
N ASN A 31 -16.48 0.59 10.47
CA ASN A 31 -17.23 -0.58 9.98
C ASN A 31 -16.78 -1.04 8.58
N TYR A 32 -15.53 -0.76 8.20
CA TYR A 32 -14.96 -1.11 6.90
C TYR A 32 -14.05 -2.32 7.01
N THR A 33 -14.15 -3.24 6.04
CA THR A 33 -13.05 -4.16 5.78
C THR A 33 -12.11 -3.53 4.77
N TYR A 34 -10.81 -3.70 4.97
CA TYR A 34 -9.82 -3.04 4.13
C TYR A 34 -8.58 -3.88 3.86
N GLU A 35 -7.96 -3.61 2.72
CA GLU A 35 -6.65 -4.13 2.31
C GLU A 35 -5.83 -2.99 1.69
N ILE A 36 -4.51 -3.13 1.72
CA ILE A 36 -3.56 -2.12 1.29
C ILE A 36 -2.60 -2.77 0.30
N PHE A 37 -2.77 -2.47 -0.98
CA PHE A 37 -1.77 -2.75 -2.01
C PHE A 37 -0.67 -1.70 -1.89
N LEU A 38 0.49 -2.10 -1.38
CA LEU A 38 1.60 -1.19 -1.09
C LEU A 38 2.72 -1.43 -2.09
N ILE A 39 2.97 -0.46 -2.96
CA ILE A 39 3.91 -0.56 -4.07
C ILE A 39 5.12 0.31 -3.79
N ASP A 40 6.26 -0.34 -3.56
CA ASP A 40 7.56 0.30 -3.43
C ASP A 40 8.27 0.33 -4.79
N ASN A 41 8.67 1.52 -5.22
CA ASN A 41 9.30 1.79 -6.51
C ASN A 41 10.83 1.62 -6.48
N GLY A 42 11.34 0.61 -5.79
CA GLY A 42 12.77 0.35 -5.68
C GLY A 42 13.47 1.37 -4.79
N SER A 43 12.92 1.59 -3.60
CA SER A 43 13.53 2.48 -2.61
C SER A 43 14.89 1.95 -2.16
N LYS A 44 15.81 2.88 -1.89
CA LYS A 44 17.18 2.61 -1.42
C LYS A 44 17.38 2.99 0.05
N ASP A 45 16.41 3.70 0.63
CA ASP A 45 16.38 4.08 2.04
C ASP A 45 15.69 3.00 2.91
N ASN A 46 15.32 3.34 4.15
CA ASN A 46 14.66 2.40 5.05
C ASN A 46 13.18 2.15 4.78
N THR A 47 12.62 2.62 3.65
CA THR A 47 11.21 2.42 3.29
C THR A 47 10.83 0.94 3.26
N VAL A 48 11.62 0.10 2.58
CA VAL A 48 11.35 -1.35 2.47
C VAL A 48 11.40 -2.05 3.83
N PRO A 49 12.43 -1.86 4.68
CA PRO A 49 12.41 -2.34 6.06
C PRO A 49 11.16 -1.95 6.86
N ILE A 50 10.73 -0.69 6.77
CA ILE A 50 9.52 -0.21 7.45
C ILE A 50 8.28 -0.97 6.95
N ILE A 51 8.11 -1.09 5.63
CA ILE A 51 6.99 -1.83 5.02
C ILE A 51 6.96 -3.28 5.52
N LYS A 52 8.12 -3.96 5.56
CA LYS A 52 8.22 -5.35 6.04
C LYS A 52 7.80 -5.47 7.50
N SER A 53 8.21 -4.53 8.35
CA SER A 53 7.78 -4.49 9.76
C SER A 53 6.26 -4.41 9.90
N PHE A 54 5.61 -3.51 9.15
CA PHE A 54 4.15 -3.41 9.15
C PHE A 54 3.47 -4.64 8.56
N LYS A 55 4.00 -5.24 7.48
CA LYS A 55 3.46 -6.47 6.91
C LYS A 55 3.51 -7.63 7.91
N ASN A 56 4.58 -7.74 8.68
CA ASN A 56 4.69 -8.76 9.72
C ASN A 56 3.68 -8.55 10.85
N LYS A 57 3.42 -7.29 11.22
CA LYS A 57 2.45 -6.94 12.25
C LYS A 57 0.99 -7.09 11.78
N TYR A 58 0.72 -6.85 10.51
CA TYR A 58 -0.61 -6.87 9.90
C TYR A 58 -0.63 -7.73 8.62
N PRO A 59 -0.40 -9.05 8.73
CA PRO A 59 -0.20 -9.93 7.58
C PRO A 59 -1.42 -10.02 6.66
N ASP A 60 -2.63 -9.86 7.17
CA ASP A 60 -3.84 -10.00 6.35
C ASP A 60 -4.26 -8.69 5.64
N HIS A 61 -3.67 -7.56 6.02
CA HIS A 61 -4.06 -6.25 5.50
C HIS A 61 -3.12 -5.69 4.44
N ILE A 62 -1.84 -6.05 4.45
CA ILE A 62 -0.84 -5.47 3.53
C ILE A 62 -0.48 -6.46 2.43
N ILE A 63 -0.55 -6.03 1.18
CA ILE A 63 -0.15 -6.78 -0.01
C ILE A 63 1.00 -6.00 -0.65
N PRO A 64 2.26 -6.26 -0.26
CA PRO A 64 3.39 -5.51 -0.77
C PRO A 64 3.76 -5.94 -2.19
N ILE A 65 4.19 -4.98 -2.99
CA ILE A 65 4.77 -5.16 -4.32
C ILE A 65 6.06 -4.36 -4.37
N TYR A 66 7.19 -5.04 -4.47
CA TYR A 66 8.51 -4.40 -4.56
C TYR A 66 8.95 -4.39 -6.02
N LEU A 67 9.22 -3.21 -6.56
CA LEU A 67 9.79 -3.03 -7.88
C LEU A 67 11.31 -2.84 -7.77
N GLU A 68 12.03 -3.21 -8.82
CA GLU A 68 13.50 -3.13 -8.82
C GLU A 68 14.03 -1.69 -8.90
N LYS A 69 13.23 -0.78 -9.46
CA LYS A 69 13.56 0.62 -9.66
C LYS A 69 12.29 1.45 -9.83
N ASN A 70 12.45 2.77 -9.89
CA ASN A 70 11.31 3.66 -10.06
C ASN A 70 10.81 3.64 -11.52
N TYR A 71 9.61 3.09 -11.72
CA TYR A 71 8.90 3.05 -13.02
C TYR A 71 7.90 4.20 -13.20
N GLY A 72 7.89 5.16 -12.27
CA GLY A 72 6.92 6.22 -12.21
C GLY A 72 5.54 5.75 -11.74
N THR A 73 4.68 6.73 -11.47
CA THR A 73 3.41 6.45 -10.77
C THR A 73 2.38 5.68 -11.60
N THR A 74 2.27 5.94 -12.91
CA THR A 74 1.21 5.30 -13.73
C THR A 74 1.45 3.81 -13.93
N TYR A 75 2.72 3.38 -14.11
CA TYR A 75 3.04 1.97 -14.16
C TYR A 75 2.65 1.27 -12.85
N SER A 76 3.10 1.82 -11.72
CA SER A 76 2.92 1.22 -10.40
C SER A 76 1.45 1.16 -9.97
N ARG A 77 0.65 2.16 -10.35
CA ARG A 77 -0.80 2.16 -10.15
C ARG A 77 -1.50 1.11 -11.00
N ASN A 78 -1.19 1.06 -12.29
CA ASN A 78 -1.83 0.10 -13.18
C ASN A 78 -1.49 -1.34 -12.77
N LEU A 79 -0.26 -1.56 -12.30
CA LEU A 79 0.15 -2.83 -11.72
C LEU A 79 -0.71 -3.19 -10.50
N ALA A 80 -0.87 -2.26 -9.55
CA ALA A 80 -1.70 -2.46 -8.36
C ALA A 80 -3.17 -2.72 -8.71
N LEU A 81 -3.75 -1.94 -9.62
CA LEU A 81 -5.13 -2.12 -10.10
C LEU A 81 -5.32 -3.49 -10.77
N LYS A 82 -4.36 -3.93 -11.59
CA LYS A 82 -4.42 -5.23 -12.24
C LYS A 82 -4.34 -6.36 -11.21
N LYS A 83 -3.46 -6.23 -10.22
CA LYS A 83 -3.31 -7.23 -9.15
C LYS A 83 -4.55 -7.31 -8.26
N GLN A 84 -5.10 -6.16 -7.85
CA GLN A 84 -6.32 -6.08 -7.06
C GLN A 84 -7.49 -6.75 -7.78
N LYS A 85 -7.68 -6.49 -9.08
CA LYS A 85 -8.75 -7.12 -9.87
C LYS A 85 -8.56 -8.63 -10.02
N ALA A 86 -7.31 -9.09 -10.18
CA ALA A 86 -7.00 -10.52 -10.28
C ALA A 86 -7.26 -11.26 -8.97
N GLU A 87 -6.91 -10.66 -7.83
CA GLU A 87 -7.17 -11.25 -6.52
C GLU A 87 -8.65 -11.18 -6.13
N LYS A 88 -9.34 -10.09 -6.48
CA LYS A 88 -10.73 -9.84 -6.08
C LYS A 88 -11.55 -9.17 -7.19
N PRO A 89 -12.29 -9.94 -8.00
CA PRO A 89 -13.07 -9.42 -9.13
C PRO A 89 -14.34 -8.63 -8.74
N GLN A 90 -14.68 -8.52 -7.45
CA GLN A 90 -15.85 -7.78 -6.97
C GLN A 90 -15.60 -6.26 -6.89
N LYS A 91 -16.67 -5.45 -7.04
CA LYS A 91 -16.62 -3.99 -6.93
C LYS A 91 -16.17 -3.56 -5.52
N ARG A 92 -15.01 -2.93 -5.43
CA ARG A 92 -14.47 -2.30 -4.21
C ARG A 92 -14.17 -0.84 -4.48
N PHE A 93 -14.30 -0.02 -3.43
CA PHE A 93 -13.88 1.39 -3.52
C PHE A 93 -12.36 1.45 -3.45
N ILE A 94 -11.75 2.12 -4.43
CA ILE A 94 -10.30 2.25 -4.55
C ILE A 94 -9.91 3.65 -4.11
N HIS A 95 -9.01 3.74 -3.13
CA HIS A 95 -8.46 5.00 -2.65
C HIS A 95 -6.93 5.00 -2.88
N ASP A 96 -6.41 6.02 -3.56
CA ASP A 96 -5.02 6.08 -4.05
C ASP A 96 -4.27 7.23 -3.36
N PHE A 97 -3.24 6.88 -2.57
CA PHE A 97 -2.36 7.83 -1.90
C PHE A 97 -0.97 7.87 -2.54
N ARG A 98 -0.41 9.08 -2.61
CA ARG A 98 0.95 9.35 -3.10
C ARG A 98 1.70 10.22 -2.09
N PHE A 99 2.96 9.87 -1.83
CA PHE A 99 3.92 10.74 -1.17
C PHE A 99 4.98 11.16 -2.21
N GLN A 100 5.24 12.47 -2.29
CA GLN A 100 6.37 13.06 -3.01
C GLN A 100 7.43 13.47 -2.00
#